data_AF-A0A401RTR3-F1
#
_entry.id   AF-A0A401RTR3-F1
#
_cell.length_a   1.000
_cell.length_b   1.000
_cell.length_c   1.000
_cell.angle_alpha   90.00
_cell.angle_beta   90.00
_cell.angle_gamma   90.00
#
_symmetry.space_group_name_H-M   'P 1'
#
loop_
_entity.id
_entity.type
_entity.pdbx_description
1 polymer ?
#
loop_
_entity_poly.entity_id
_entity_poly.type
_entity_poly.pdbx_seq_one_letter_code
_entity_poly.pdbx_strand_id
1 'polypeptide(L)'
;KLIDQAYSPFHAVLKCGHLVSDMQMFPRPEPVIIDEELEPVPKTINTELDIVGFIKIADIASPPVLSRHLVLPIALNKEGDDLGSGLPEETEDETSASQIAGKMPSFCVLLHGSLKVEGMVAIVLLGPDWYGMLYSQADSKKKSNLMMSLFEPGPEPLPWLGKMSQLGPILDAEENPYGEDDSKSPFPIQPRTKRSYAQNVTVWIKPSGLQTDVQKILRNARKLPEKTQTFYKELNRLRKAALAFGFLDLLKGVADMLDRECTLLPDTAHPDAAFQLSHAAQQLKLASSGNSEYAAYEHNIAPLQTDFSSSSADRI
;
A
#
# COMPACT_ATOMS: atom_id res chain seq x y z
N LYS A 1 -26.29 37.71 9.64
CA LYS A 1 -24.98 37.62 10.33
C LYS A 1 -24.59 36.18 10.65
N LEU A 2 -25.27 35.48 11.57
CA LEU A 2 -24.94 34.06 11.89
C LEU A 2 -25.10 33.14 10.67
N ILE A 3 -26.20 33.31 9.91
CA ILE A 3 -26.48 32.54 8.68
C ILE A 3 -25.36 32.73 7.66
N ASP A 4 -25.00 33.97 7.37
CA ASP A 4 -23.94 34.30 6.40
C ASP A 4 -22.57 33.74 6.81
N GLN A 5 -22.27 33.74 8.12
CA GLN A 5 -21.00 33.29 8.67
C GLN A 5 -20.86 31.76 8.76
N ALA A 6 -21.92 31.04 9.17
CA ALA A 6 -21.83 29.62 9.53
C ALA A 6 -22.61 28.69 8.58
N TYR A 7 -23.55 29.21 7.79
CA TYR A 7 -24.47 28.41 6.97
C TYR A 7 -24.43 28.79 5.48
N SER A 8 -23.46 29.62 5.06
CA SER A 8 -23.29 29.94 3.64
C SER A 8 -22.77 28.70 2.88
N PRO A 9 -23.48 28.25 1.84
CA PRO A 9 -23.10 27.08 1.07
C PRO A 9 -21.79 27.33 0.33
N PHE A 10 -21.02 26.26 0.11
CA PHE A 10 -19.82 26.34 -0.72
C PHE A 10 -20.18 25.96 -2.16
N HIS A 11 -20.11 26.94 -3.05
CA HIS A 11 -20.28 26.75 -4.49
C HIS A 11 -18.93 26.66 -5.18
N ALA A 12 -18.82 25.75 -6.14
CA ALA A 12 -17.63 25.53 -6.94
C ALA A 12 -18.00 25.06 -8.34
N VAL A 13 -17.02 25.13 -9.25
CA VAL A 13 -17.13 24.68 -10.62
C VAL A 13 -16.29 23.43 -10.78
N LEU A 14 -16.93 22.30 -11.07
CA LEU A 14 -16.25 21.04 -11.36
C LEU A 14 -15.91 20.97 -12.85
N LYS A 15 -14.65 20.71 -13.17
CA LYS A 15 -14.13 20.66 -14.53
C LYS A 15 -13.44 19.32 -14.82
N CYS A 16 -13.64 18.79 -16.01
CA CYS A 16 -12.87 17.68 -16.58
C CYS A 16 -12.57 18.03 -18.04
N GLY A 17 -11.44 18.72 -18.27
CA GLY A 17 -11.18 19.36 -19.56
C GLY A 17 -12.27 20.37 -19.89
N HIS A 18 -13.01 20.13 -20.98
CA HIS A 18 -14.10 21.00 -21.42
C HIS A 18 -15.47 20.66 -20.83
N LEU A 19 -15.59 19.55 -20.08
CA LEU A 19 -16.82 19.19 -19.37
C LEU A 19 -16.88 19.97 -18.06
N VAL A 20 -17.93 20.78 -17.89
CA VAL A 20 -18.06 21.70 -16.75
C VAL A 20 -19.45 21.58 -16.13
N SER A 21 -19.51 21.65 -14.81
CA SER A 21 -20.78 21.82 -14.08
C SER A 21 -20.56 22.67 -12.83
N ASP A 22 -21.48 23.59 -12.60
CA ASP A 22 -21.59 24.25 -11.31
C ASP A 22 -22.09 23.24 -10.28
N MET A 23 -21.52 23.28 -9.08
CA MET A 23 -21.86 22.37 -8.00
C MET A 23 -21.81 23.04 -6.62
N GLN A 24 -22.47 22.39 -5.68
CA GLN A 24 -22.39 22.66 -4.26
C GLN A 24 -21.69 21.50 -3.54
N MET A 25 -20.78 21.82 -2.63
CA MET A 25 -20.20 20.85 -1.70
C MET A 25 -20.87 20.94 -0.33
N PHE A 26 -21.31 19.79 0.20
CA PHE A 26 -21.99 19.72 1.50
C PHE A 26 -21.45 18.59 2.39
N PRO A 27 -21.10 18.84 3.66
CA PRO A 27 -21.03 20.16 4.31
C PRO A 27 -19.95 21.04 3.68
N ARG A 28 -19.90 22.33 4.05
CA ARG A 28 -18.83 23.23 3.62
C ARG A 28 -17.47 22.71 4.12
N PRO A 29 -16.45 22.58 3.26
CA PRO A 29 -15.10 22.24 3.71
C PRO A 29 -14.53 23.31 4.65
N GLU A 30 -14.00 22.87 5.78
CA GLU A 30 -13.30 23.74 6.72
C GLU A 30 -11.86 24.00 6.23
N PRO A 31 -11.30 25.20 6.47
CA PRO A 31 -9.89 25.47 6.19
C PRO A 31 -8.98 24.52 6.99
N VAL A 32 -7.96 23.98 6.35
CA VAL A 32 -7.00 23.05 6.95
C VAL A 32 -5.75 23.82 7.38
N ILE A 33 -5.31 23.61 8.63
CA ILE A 33 -4.09 24.22 9.16
C ILE A 33 -3.04 23.12 9.28
N ILE A 34 -1.85 23.35 8.71
CA ILE A 34 -0.73 22.41 8.81
C ILE A 34 0.21 22.92 9.89
N ASP A 35 0.26 22.22 11.01
CA ASP A 35 1.03 22.63 12.21
C ASP A 35 2.56 22.67 12.00
N GLU A 36 3.05 22.05 10.93
CA GLU A 36 4.49 21.97 10.61
C GLU A 36 5.05 23.24 9.94
N GLU A 37 4.20 24.20 9.54
CA GLU A 37 4.63 25.47 8.95
C GLU A 37 4.98 26.52 10.02
N LEU A 38 6.10 27.24 9.84
CA LEU A 38 6.59 28.26 10.79
C LEU A 38 5.56 29.38 11.05
N GLU A 39 4.74 29.68 10.05
CA GLU A 39 3.56 30.54 10.11
C GLU A 39 2.40 29.78 9.44
N PRO A 40 1.54 29.08 10.20
CA PRO A 40 0.56 28.20 9.63
C PRO A 40 -0.57 29.00 8.96
N VAL A 41 -0.62 28.96 7.63
CA VAL A 41 -1.67 29.63 6.84
C VAL A 41 -2.82 28.64 6.58
N PRO A 42 -4.08 28.99 6.89
CA PRO A 42 -5.21 28.12 6.61
C PRO A 42 -5.33 27.87 5.10
N LYS A 43 -5.25 26.61 4.69
CA LYS A 43 -5.46 26.19 3.30
C LYS A 43 -6.94 25.98 3.05
N THR A 44 -7.47 26.70 2.07
CA THR A 44 -8.84 26.56 1.60
C THR A 44 -8.85 25.89 0.23
N ILE A 45 -9.85 25.08 -0.04
CA ILE A 45 -10.02 24.47 -1.36
C ILE A 45 -10.31 25.54 -2.42
N ASN A 46 -9.87 25.29 -3.65
CA ASN A 46 -10.18 26.11 -4.81
C ASN A 46 -11.67 26.06 -5.14
N THR A 47 -12.17 27.13 -5.76
CA THR A 47 -13.53 27.20 -6.30
C THR A 47 -13.63 26.61 -7.72
N GLU A 48 -12.52 26.53 -8.44
CA GLU A 48 -12.41 25.76 -9.68
C GLU A 48 -11.70 24.44 -9.37
N LEU A 49 -12.40 23.33 -9.61
CA LEU A 49 -11.96 22.00 -9.21
C LEU A 49 -11.74 21.16 -10.46
N ASP A 50 -10.48 21.01 -10.83
CA ASP A 50 -10.06 20.28 -12.02
C ASP A 50 -9.84 18.80 -11.72
N ILE A 51 -10.52 17.94 -12.48
CA ILE A 51 -10.23 16.51 -12.53
C ILE A 51 -8.98 16.30 -13.36
N VAL A 52 -7.96 15.69 -12.76
CA VAL A 52 -6.63 15.49 -13.37
C VAL A 52 -6.38 14.04 -13.79
N GLY A 53 -7.25 13.11 -13.43
CA GLY A 53 -7.12 11.71 -13.83
C GLY A 53 -8.14 10.80 -13.17
N PHE A 54 -8.09 9.52 -13.53
CA PHE A 54 -8.97 8.47 -13.00
C PHE A 54 -8.13 7.29 -12.52
N ILE A 55 -8.53 6.68 -11.40
CA ILE A 55 -7.85 5.54 -10.79
C ILE A 55 -8.91 4.50 -10.41
N LYS A 56 -8.61 3.21 -10.54
CA LYS A 56 -9.53 2.15 -10.11
C LYS A 56 -9.72 2.19 -8.60
N ILE A 57 -10.93 1.84 -8.13
CA ILE A 57 -11.21 1.72 -6.69
C ILE A 57 -10.28 0.70 -6.03
N ALA A 58 -9.88 -0.36 -6.75
CA ALA A 58 -8.93 -1.35 -6.24
C ALA A 58 -7.52 -0.75 -5.98
N ASP A 59 -7.08 0.20 -6.79
CA ASP A 59 -5.76 0.82 -6.69
C ASP A 59 -5.72 1.97 -5.68
N ILE A 60 -6.80 2.76 -5.60
CA ILE A 60 -6.93 3.80 -4.56
C ILE A 60 -7.08 3.17 -3.18
N ALA A 61 -7.67 1.97 -3.12
CA ALA A 61 -8.00 1.22 -1.92
C ALA A 61 -8.94 2.02 -0.98
N SER A 62 -8.55 2.17 0.29
CA SER A 62 -9.29 2.91 1.31
C SER A 62 -8.39 3.99 1.90
N PRO A 63 -8.15 5.09 1.18
CA PRO A 63 -7.20 6.11 1.60
C PRO A 63 -7.67 6.82 2.86
N PRO A 64 -6.75 7.26 3.74
CA PRO A 64 -7.07 8.22 4.79
C PRO A 64 -7.48 9.55 4.15
N VAL A 65 -8.56 10.14 4.67
CA VAL A 65 -9.14 11.39 4.15
C VAL A 65 -9.48 12.30 5.32
N LEU A 66 -9.35 13.60 5.13
CA LEU A 66 -9.67 14.61 6.15
C LEU A 66 -11.18 14.67 6.40
N SER A 67 -11.95 14.76 5.32
CA SER A 67 -13.39 14.97 5.35
C SER A 67 -14.04 14.47 4.06
N ARG A 68 -15.36 14.30 4.11
CA ARG A 68 -16.17 13.82 3.00
C ARG A 68 -17.33 14.78 2.75
N HIS A 69 -17.59 15.06 1.48
CA HIS A 69 -18.57 16.06 1.05
C HIS A 69 -19.43 15.47 -0.06
N LEU A 70 -20.75 15.63 0.04
CA LEU A 70 -21.67 15.42 -1.07
C LEU A 70 -21.39 16.49 -2.14
N VAL A 71 -21.42 16.06 -3.40
CA VAL A 71 -21.31 16.92 -4.57
C VAL A 71 -22.64 16.93 -5.30
N LEU A 72 -23.28 18.09 -5.32
CA LEU A 72 -24.62 18.27 -5.88
C LEU A 72 -24.56 19.30 -7.01
N PRO A 73 -25.08 18.99 -8.22
CA PRO A 73 -25.14 19.98 -9.28
C PRO A 73 -26.10 21.11 -8.90
N ILE A 74 -25.74 22.35 -9.24
CA ILE A 74 -26.60 23.52 -9.07
C ILE A 74 -26.96 24.10 -10.44
N ALA A 75 -28.21 24.53 -10.60
CA ALA A 75 -28.65 25.24 -11.79
C ALA A 75 -28.42 26.74 -11.55
N LEU A 76 -27.31 27.28 -12.07
CA LEU A 76 -27.09 28.73 -12.06
C LEU A 76 -27.76 29.35 -13.28
N ASN A 77 -28.83 30.11 -13.08
CA ASN A 77 -29.35 31.01 -14.10
C ASN A 77 -28.39 32.20 -14.22
N LYS A 78 -27.71 32.34 -15.37
CA LYS A 78 -26.71 33.39 -15.62
C LYS A 78 -27.27 34.83 -15.73
N GLU A 79 -28.54 35.06 -15.41
CA GLU A 79 -29.21 36.38 -15.55
C GLU A 79 -29.99 36.82 -14.29
N GLY A 80 -29.54 36.53 -13.06
CA GLY A 80 -30.38 36.76 -11.88
C GLY A 80 -29.74 37.19 -10.56
N ASP A 81 -28.44 37.51 -10.48
CA ASP A 81 -27.79 37.81 -9.18
C ASP A 81 -27.60 39.31 -8.89
N ASP A 82 -28.34 40.21 -9.59
CA ASP A 82 -28.32 41.66 -9.34
C ASP A 82 -29.67 42.25 -8.91
N LEU A 83 -30.60 41.44 -8.42
CA LEU A 83 -31.85 41.92 -7.82
C LEU A 83 -32.10 41.20 -6.50
N GLY A 84 -31.88 41.96 -5.42
CA GLY A 84 -31.81 41.47 -4.06
C GLY A 84 -33.10 40.83 -3.54
N SER A 85 -32.90 40.09 -2.44
CA SER A 85 -33.97 39.57 -1.59
C SER A 85 -34.92 40.70 -1.17
N GLY A 86 -36.10 40.75 -1.77
CA GLY A 86 -37.01 41.87 -1.57
C GLY A 86 -38.49 41.64 -1.95
N LEU A 87 -39.04 40.43 -1.72
CA LEU A 87 -40.48 40.07 -1.57
C LEU A 87 -41.48 40.45 -2.70
N PRO A 88 -42.72 39.89 -2.76
CA PRO A 88 -43.35 38.87 -1.90
C PRO A 88 -43.78 37.58 -2.64
N GLU A 89 -44.18 36.58 -1.85
CA GLU A 89 -44.79 35.32 -2.27
C GLU A 89 -45.94 35.51 -3.28
N GLU A 90 -45.79 34.97 -4.49
CA GLU A 90 -46.90 34.30 -5.19
C GLU A 90 -46.40 32.99 -5.79
N THR A 91 -47.24 31.99 -5.60
CA THR A 91 -47.12 30.55 -5.82
C THR A 91 -46.95 30.14 -7.29
N GLU A 92 -46.17 29.06 -7.53
CA GLU A 92 -46.24 28.06 -8.64
C GLU A 92 -44.97 27.81 -9.50
N ASP A 93 -43.87 28.58 -9.37
CA ASP A 93 -42.72 28.44 -10.30
C ASP A 93 -41.48 27.64 -9.82
N GLU A 94 -41.38 27.19 -8.56
CA GLU A 94 -40.22 26.38 -8.14
C GLU A 94 -40.20 24.96 -8.77
N THR A 95 -41.39 24.40 -9.01
CA THR A 95 -41.55 23.09 -9.66
C THR A 95 -41.16 23.11 -11.14
N SER A 96 -41.31 24.25 -11.82
CA SER A 96 -40.95 24.38 -13.24
C SER A 96 -39.43 24.51 -13.41
N ALA A 97 -38.75 25.29 -12.57
CA ALA A 97 -37.29 25.45 -12.61
C ALA A 97 -36.51 24.15 -12.35
N SER A 98 -36.90 23.37 -11.34
CA SER A 98 -36.29 22.07 -11.04
C SER A 98 -36.57 21.04 -12.14
N GLN A 99 -37.75 21.06 -12.76
CA GLN A 99 -38.08 20.20 -13.90
C GLN A 99 -37.32 20.60 -15.18
N ILE A 100 -37.07 21.89 -15.40
CA ILE A 100 -36.27 22.38 -16.53
C ILE A 100 -34.79 22.00 -16.32
N ALA A 101 -34.24 22.26 -15.14
CA ALA A 101 -32.88 21.85 -14.78
C ALA A 101 -32.69 20.33 -14.84
N GLY A 102 -33.69 19.54 -14.41
CA GLY A 102 -33.67 18.08 -14.48
C GLY A 102 -33.73 17.50 -15.89
N LYS A 103 -34.11 18.30 -16.89
CA LYS A 103 -34.06 17.93 -18.32
C LYS A 103 -32.75 18.33 -18.99
N MET A 104 -31.97 19.22 -18.36
CA MET A 104 -30.67 19.61 -18.88
C MET A 104 -29.61 18.55 -18.54
N PRO A 105 -28.77 18.14 -19.50
CA PRO A 105 -27.67 17.23 -19.22
C PRO A 105 -26.72 17.83 -18.18
N SER A 106 -26.44 17.10 -17.10
CA SER A 106 -25.50 17.50 -16.06
C SER A 106 -24.26 16.62 -16.08
N PHE A 107 -23.08 17.24 -16.10
CA PHE A 107 -21.81 16.52 -16.02
C PHE A 107 -21.67 15.75 -14.70
N CYS A 108 -22.16 16.28 -13.57
CA CYS A 108 -22.14 15.55 -12.29
C CYS A 108 -22.90 14.22 -12.35
N VAL A 109 -24.04 14.18 -13.08
CA VAL A 109 -24.84 12.97 -13.24
C VAL A 109 -24.11 11.94 -14.11
N LEU A 110 -23.54 12.39 -15.22
CA LEU A 110 -22.71 11.56 -16.12
C LEU A 110 -21.52 10.96 -15.35
N LEU A 111 -20.73 11.83 -14.70
CA LEU A 111 -19.54 11.44 -13.95
C LEU A 111 -19.87 10.42 -12.85
N HIS A 112 -20.89 10.68 -12.04
CA HIS A 112 -21.32 9.74 -11.01
C HIS A 112 -21.71 8.36 -11.59
N GLY A 113 -22.48 8.34 -12.68
CA GLY A 113 -22.89 7.12 -13.35
C GLY A 113 -21.68 6.31 -13.85
N SER A 114 -20.76 6.97 -14.54
CA SER A 114 -19.53 6.34 -15.06
C SER A 114 -18.63 5.83 -13.94
N LEU A 115 -18.34 6.63 -12.91
CA LEU A 115 -17.50 6.20 -11.78
C LEU A 115 -18.07 4.97 -11.06
N LYS A 116 -19.40 4.89 -10.93
CA LYS A 116 -20.07 3.75 -10.32
C LYS A 116 -19.97 2.48 -11.16
N VAL A 117 -20.22 2.60 -12.47
CA VAL A 117 -20.23 1.44 -13.38
C VAL A 117 -18.82 0.89 -13.58
N GLU A 118 -17.86 1.78 -13.80
CA GLU A 118 -16.46 1.41 -14.05
C GLU A 118 -15.69 1.06 -12.77
N GLY A 119 -16.25 1.31 -11.59
CA GLY A 119 -15.57 1.07 -10.32
C GLY A 119 -14.30 1.92 -10.19
N MET A 120 -14.39 3.19 -10.54
CA MET A 120 -13.28 4.14 -10.55
C MET A 120 -13.54 5.34 -9.63
N VAL A 121 -12.47 6.07 -9.33
CA VAL A 121 -12.48 7.38 -8.69
C VAL A 121 -11.83 8.41 -9.61
N ALA A 122 -12.26 9.66 -9.56
CA ALA A 122 -11.61 10.76 -10.28
C ALA A 122 -10.75 11.57 -9.31
N ILE A 123 -9.48 11.80 -9.64
CA ILE A 123 -8.56 12.61 -8.85
C ILE A 123 -8.80 14.09 -9.16
N VAL A 124 -8.93 14.89 -8.11
CA VAL A 124 -9.27 16.32 -8.21
C VAL A 124 -8.15 17.16 -7.60
N LEU A 125 -7.74 18.21 -8.29
CA LEU A 125 -6.83 19.22 -7.76
C LEU A 125 -7.63 20.21 -6.89
N LEU A 126 -7.37 20.21 -5.59
CA LEU A 126 -8.02 21.08 -4.61
C LEU A 126 -7.26 22.40 -4.43
N GLY A 127 -5.96 22.40 -4.71
CA GLY A 127 -5.06 23.53 -4.54
C GLY A 127 -3.62 23.14 -4.87
N PRO A 128 -2.64 24.04 -4.72
CA PRO A 128 -1.22 23.72 -4.92
C PRO A 128 -0.77 22.56 -4.02
N ASP A 129 -0.28 21.48 -4.63
CA ASP A 129 0.07 20.22 -3.95
C ASP A 129 -1.02 19.69 -3.00
N TRP A 130 -2.30 19.88 -3.36
CA TRP A 130 -3.42 19.37 -2.57
C TRP A 130 -4.45 18.72 -3.48
N TYR A 131 -4.76 17.47 -3.18
CA TYR A 131 -5.59 16.61 -4.02
C TYR A 131 -6.72 15.97 -3.22
N GLY A 132 -7.76 15.57 -3.94
CA GLY A 132 -8.87 14.79 -3.41
C GLY A 132 -9.32 13.75 -4.43
N MET A 133 -10.40 13.05 -4.10
CA MET A 133 -11.04 12.11 -5.02
C MET A 133 -12.55 12.26 -5.03
N LEU A 134 -13.12 12.17 -6.23
CA LEU A 134 -14.55 12.00 -6.48
C LEU A 134 -14.87 10.54 -6.70
N TYR A 135 -15.94 10.08 -6.09
CA TYR A 135 -16.39 8.69 -6.21
C TYR A 135 -17.90 8.59 -6.01
N SER A 136 -18.47 7.51 -6.54
CA SER A 136 -19.85 7.16 -6.25
C SER A 136 -19.92 6.45 -4.91
N GLN A 137 -20.63 7.03 -3.93
CA GLN A 137 -20.97 6.35 -2.70
C GLN A 137 -22.41 5.83 -2.77
N ALA A 138 -22.59 4.54 -2.52
CA ALA A 138 -23.90 3.96 -2.28
C ALA A 138 -24.16 3.87 -0.78
N ASP A 139 -25.12 4.63 -0.28
CA ASP A 139 -25.58 4.55 1.12
C ASP A 139 -26.55 3.37 1.30
N SER A 140 -27.25 2.99 0.21
CA SER A 140 -28.12 1.81 0.17
C SER A 140 -28.17 1.22 -1.23
N LYS A 141 -28.86 0.08 -1.39
CA LYS A 141 -29.11 -0.54 -2.70
C LYS A 141 -29.85 0.38 -3.69
N LYS A 142 -30.52 1.44 -3.23
CA LYS A 142 -31.38 2.30 -4.05
C LYS A 142 -30.86 3.72 -4.26
N LYS A 143 -29.96 4.22 -3.42
CA LYS A 143 -29.48 5.61 -3.46
C LYS A 143 -27.96 5.64 -3.50
N SER A 144 -27.42 6.19 -4.59
CA SER A 144 -26.01 6.55 -4.69
C SER A 144 -25.88 8.00 -5.13
N ASN A 145 -24.88 8.68 -4.60
CA ASN A 145 -24.58 10.07 -4.91
C ASN A 145 -23.09 10.24 -5.19
N LEU A 146 -22.76 11.32 -5.90
CA LEU A 146 -21.38 11.77 -6.06
C LEU A 146 -20.88 12.33 -4.73
N MET A 147 -19.72 11.86 -4.29
CA MET A 147 -19.04 12.36 -3.10
C MET A 147 -17.60 12.72 -3.43
N MET A 148 -17.09 13.71 -2.72
CA MET A 148 -15.68 14.09 -2.72
C MET A 148 -15.07 13.81 -1.35
N SER A 149 -13.88 13.21 -1.34
CA SER A 149 -13.03 13.13 -0.16
C SER A 149 -11.77 13.96 -0.37
N LEU A 150 -11.31 14.63 0.68
CA LEU A 150 -10.10 15.46 0.64
C LEU A 150 -8.94 14.65 1.24
N PHE A 151 -7.81 14.58 0.54
CA PHE A 151 -6.60 14.00 1.12
C PHE A 151 -5.88 15.00 2.00
N GLU A 152 -4.90 14.52 2.75
CA GLU A 152 -3.93 15.39 3.44
C GLU A 152 -3.23 16.30 2.40
N PRO A 153 -3.04 17.60 2.67
CA PRO A 153 -2.25 18.45 1.79
C PRO A 153 -0.80 17.97 1.74
N GLY A 154 -0.20 17.97 0.55
CA GLY A 154 1.16 17.55 0.33
C GLY A 154 1.33 16.76 -0.97
N PRO A 155 2.59 16.55 -1.41
CA PRO A 155 2.89 15.93 -2.70
C PRO A 155 2.65 14.41 -2.74
N GLU A 156 2.74 13.73 -1.59
CA GLU A 156 2.63 12.26 -1.46
C GLU A 156 1.62 11.86 -0.36
N PRO A 157 0.33 12.21 -0.47
CA PRO A 157 -0.65 11.87 0.55
C PRO A 157 -0.86 10.36 0.67
N LEU A 158 -0.65 9.61 -0.43
CA LEU A 158 -0.86 8.17 -0.51
C LEU A 158 0.44 7.48 -0.99
N PRO A 159 1.21 6.85 -0.09
CA PRO A 159 2.52 6.26 -0.44
C PRO A 159 2.46 5.18 -1.53
N TRP A 160 1.33 4.48 -1.65
CA TRP A 160 1.15 3.45 -2.68
C TRP A 160 0.81 3.99 -4.07
N LEU A 161 0.52 5.30 -4.19
CA LEU A 161 0.41 5.99 -5.49
C LEU A 161 1.65 6.85 -5.79
N GLY A 162 2.46 7.15 -4.78
CA GLY A 162 3.64 8.00 -4.91
C GLY A 162 3.28 9.48 -5.01
N LYS A 163 4.11 10.25 -5.74
CA LYS A 163 3.89 11.69 -5.94
C LYS A 163 2.73 11.93 -6.88
N MET A 164 1.71 12.66 -6.43
CA MET A 164 0.53 12.98 -7.25
C MET A 164 0.91 13.73 -8.53
N SER A 165 1.92 14.59 -8.46
CA SER A 165 2.46 15.33 -9.62
C SER A 165 3.23 14.47 -10.63
N GLN A 166 3.55 13.22 -10.29
CA GLN A 166 4.22 12.27 -11.20
C GLN A 166 3.25 11.25 -11.79
N LEU A 167 1.96 11.32 -11.45
CA LEU A 167 0.93 10.53 -12.10
C LEU A 167 0.67 11.11 -13.49
N GLY A 168 1.08 10.37 -14.52
CA GLY A 168 0.92 10.74 -15.92
C GLY A 168 -0.18 9.94 -16.64
N PRO A 169 -0.59 10.36 -17.83
CA PRO A 169 -1.50 9.60 -18.66
C PRO A 169 -0.83 8.31 -19.16
N ILE A 170 -1.61 7.25 -19.31
CA ILE A 170 -1.12 5.95 -19.85
C ILE A 170 -0.56 6.06 -21.27
N LEU A 171 -0.92 7.11 -22.02
CA LEU A 171 -0.45 7.37 -23.38
C LEU A 171 1.04 7.76 -23.45
N ASP A 172 1.58 8.28 -22.35
CA ASP A 172 3.00 8.67 -22.28
C ASP A 172 3.89 7.50 -21.85
N ALA A 173 3.31 6.35 -21.48
CA ALA A 173 4.04 5.14 -21.13
C ALA A 173 4.37 4.32 -22.39
N GLU A 174 5.52 3.64 -22.39
CA GLU A 174 5.94 2.76 -23.50
C GLU A 174 4.96 1.58 -23.70
N GLU A 175 4.41 1.07 -22.60
CA GLU A 175 3.42 0.00 -22.57
C GLU A 175 2.29 0.38 -21.62
N ASN A 176 1.06 -0.10 -21.89
CA ASN A 176 -0.06 0.13 -20.99
C ASN A 176 0.19 -0.58 -19.63
N PRO A 177 0.35 0.16 -18.52
CA PRO A 177 0.68 -0.44 -17.22
C PRO A 177 -0.45 -1.32 -16.65
N TYR A 178 -1.67 -1.18 -17.16
CA TYR A 178 -2.80 -2.04 -16.82
C TYR A 178 -2.87 -3.33 -17.64
N GLY A 179 -2.00 -3.47 -18.66
CA GLY A 179 -2.03 -4.55 -19.63
C GLY A 179 -3.14 -4.37 -20.68
N GLU A 180 -3.03 -5.06 -21.81
CA GLU A 180 -4.01 -5.00 -22.91
C GLU A 180 -5.41 -5.47 -22.47
N ASP A 181 -5.45 -6.51 -21.62
CA ASP A 181 -6.68 -7.10 -21.08
C ASP A 181 -7.06 -6.57 -19.69
N ASP A 182 -6.47 -5.46 -19.25
CA ASP A 182 -6.76 -4.83 -17.96
C ASP A 182 -6.48 -5.74 -16.73
N SER A 183 -5.58 -6.71 -16.90
CA SER A 183 -5.25 -7.77 -15.93
C SER A 183 -4.12 -7.41 -14.96
N LYS A 184 -3.46 -6.27 -15.16
CA LYS A 184 -2.34 -5.78 -14.35
C LYS A 184 -2.68 -4.41 -13.75
N SER A 185 -1.82 -3.95 -12.86
CA SER A 185 -1.87 -2.59 -12.33
C SER A 185 -0.45 -2.11 -12.02
N PRO A 186 -0.12 -0.83 -12.25
CA PRO A 186 1.12 -0.23 -11.76
C PRO A 186 1.12 -0.05 -10.23
N PHE A 187 -0.04 -0.19 -9.59
CA PHE A 187 -0.22 -0.02 -8.15
C PHE A 187 -0.41 -1.37 -7.44
N PRO A 188 -0.07 -1.46 -6.14
CA PRO A 188 0.54 -0.41 -5.31
C PRO A 188 2.06 -0.26 -5.55
N ILE A 189 2.55 0.98 -5.45
CA ILE A 189 4.00 1.26 -5.40
C ILE A 189 4.55 0.66 -4.10
N GLN A 190 5.54 -0.22 -4.24
CA GLN A 190 6.19 -0.85 -3.09
C GLN A 190 7.18 0.12 -2.43
N PRO A 191 7.25 0.15 -1.10
CA PRO A 191 8.26 0.95 -0.42
C PRO A 191 9.67 0.44 -0.75
N ARG A 192 10.63 1.36 -0.90
CA ARG A 192 12.04 1.03 -1.20
C ARG A 192 12.63 0.02 -0.22
N THR A 193 12.23 0.10 1.05
CA THR A 193 12.63 -0.84 2.10
C THR A 193 11.44 -1.65 2.59
N LYS A 194 11.60 -2.98 2.58
CA LYS A 194 10.61 -3.89 3.14
C LYS A 194 10.47 -3.66 4.64
N ARG A 195 9.24 -3.76 5.14
CA ARG A 195 8.95 -3.69 6.57
C ARG A 195 9.35 -5.01 7.25
N SER A 196 9.52 -4.98 8.56
CA SER A 196 9.98 -6.13 9.36
C SER A 196 9.10 -7.38 9.20
N TYR A 197 7.79 -7.23 8.99
CA TYR A 197 6.86 -8.34 8.77
C TYR A 197 6.86 -8.87 7.32
N ALA A 198 7.39 -8.09 6.37
CA ALA A 198 7.52 -8.46 4.96
C ALA A 198 8.95 -8.90 4.60
N GLN A 199 9.81 -9.07 5.60
CA GLN A 199 11.19 -9.52 5.47
C GLN A 199 11.51 -10.51 6.58
N ASN A 200 12.49 -11.37 6.35
CA ASN A 200 13.00 -12.25 7.40
C ASN A 200 13.79 -11.42 8.42
N VAL A 201 13.23 -11.28 9.62
CA VAL A 201 13.90 -10.67 10.79
C VAL A 201 14.04 -11.72 11.90
N THR A 202 15.10 -11.59 12.70
CA THR A 202 15.37 -12.51 13.81
C THR A 202 15.10 -11.80 15.13
N VAL A 203 14.25 -12.38 15.98
CA VAL A 203 13.86 -11.80 17.28
C VAL A 203 13.90 -12.89 18.35
N TRP A 204 14.88 -12.80 19.27
CA TRP A 204 15.11 -13.78 20.34
C TRP A 204 14.93 -13.20 21.75
N ILE A 205 14.15 -12.13 21.89
CA ILE A 205 13.80 -11.55 23.20
C ILE A 205 12.96 -12.55 24.01
N LYS A 206 12.05 -13.28 23.34
CA LYS A 206 11.23 -14.33 23.95
C LYS A 206 11.83 -15.72 23.65
N PRO A 207 11.86 -16.64 24.64
CA PRO A 207 12.39 -18.00 24.44
C PRO A 207 11.75 -18.76 23.27
N SER A 208 10.44 -18.57 23.06
CA SER A 208 9.70 -19.22 21.97
C SER A 208 10.22 -18.87 20.57
N GLY A 209 10.69 -17.63 20.36
CA GLY A 209 11.26 -17.21 19.07
C GLY A 209 12.54 -17.96 18.75
N LEU A 210 13.44 -18.05 19.74
CA LEU A 210 14.68 -18.81 19.61
C LEU A 210 14.41 -20.30 19.38
N GLN A 211 13.51 -20.90 20.18
CA GLN A 211 13.14 -22.31 20.04
C GLN A 211 12.57 -22.62 18.66
N THR A 212 11.74 -21.73 18.11
CA THR A 212 11.14 -21.90 16.77
C THR A 212 12.22 -21.94 15.68
N ASP A 213 13.21 -21.07 15.75
CA ASP A 213 14.32 -21.02 14.80
C ASP A 213 15.19 -22.28 14.85
N VAL A 214 15.58 -22.70 16.05
CA VAL A 214 16.34 -23.94 16.25
C VAL A 214 15.54 -25.16 15.78
N GLN A 215 14.26 -25.25 16.14
CA GLN A 215 13.40 -26.35 15.68
C GLN A 215 13.22 -26.37 14.15
N LYS A 216 13.20 -25.21 13.49
CA LYS A 216 13.15 -25.14 12.03
C LYS A 216 14.42 -25.71 11.39
N ILE A 217 15.59 -25.42 11.97
CA ILE A 217 16.87 -26.00 11.54
C ILE A 217 16.86 -27.53 11.74
N LEU A 218 16.48 -28.02 12.93
CA LEU A 218 16.47 -29.46 13.23
C LEU A 218 15.47 -30.25 12.35
N ARG A 219 14.30 -29.66 12.03
CA ARG A 219 13.36 -30.28 11.09
C ARG A 219 13.93 -30.44 9.69
N ASN A 220 14.75 -29.48 9.23
CA ASN A 220 15.41 -29.56 7.94
C ASN A 220 16.63 -30.51 7.98
N ALA A 221 17.35 -30.55 9.11
CA ALA A 221 18.47 -31.46 9.36
C ALA A 221 18.08 -32.94 9.17
N ARG A 222 16.91 -33.35 9.70
CA ARG A 222 16.39 -34.71 9.57
C ARG A 222 15.93 -35.09 8.15
N LYS A 223 15.90 -34.14 7.22
CA LYS A 223 15.47 -34.32 5.83
C LYS A 223 16.60 -34.10 4.85
N LEU A 224 17.85 -34.28 5.28
CA LEU A 224 19.01 -34.23 4.39
C LEU A 224 19.13 -35.55 3.61
N PRO A 225 19.53 -35.51 2.33
CA PRO A 225 19.98 -34.35 1.56
C PRO A 225 18.87 -33.51 0.90
N GLU A 226 17.59 -33.92 0.95
CA GLU A 226 16.49 -33.27 0.23
C GLU A 226 16.31 -31.77 0.56
N LYS A 227 16.59 -31.38 1.82
CA LYS A 227 16.43 -30.01 2.32
C LYS A 227 17.73 -29.27 2.56
N THR A 228 18.83 -29.68 1.92
CA THR A 228 20.18 -29.09 2.08
C THR A 228 20.19 -27.57 1.93
N GLN A 229 19.64 -27.03 0.84
CA GLN A 229 19.65 -25.58 0.61
C GLN A 229 18.90 -24.80 1.70
N THR A 230 17.73 -25.28 2.10
CA THR A 230 16.94 -24.66 3.18
C THR A 230 17.59 -24.82 4.55
N PHE A 231 18.24 -25.95 4.83
CA PHE A 231 18.97 -26.18 6.07
C PHE A 231 20.11 -25.16 6.23
N TYR A 232 21.00 -25.05 5.23
CA TYR A 232 22.12 -24.11 5.27
C TYR A 232 21.67 -22.64 5.26
N LYS A 233 20.56 -22.31 4.59
CA LYS A 233 19.99 -20.95 4.63
C LYS A 233 19.54 -20.56 6.05
N GLU A 234 18.84 -21.46 6.74
CA GLU A 234 18.36 -21.22 8.11
C GLU A 234 19.51 -21.24 9.12
N LEU A 235 20.49 -22.14 8.94
CA LEU A 235 21.70 -22.21 9.75
C LEU A 235 22.51 -20.92 9.67
N ASN A 236 22.78 -20.42 8.45
CA ASN A 236 23.49 -19.16 8.26
C ASN A 236 22.70 -17.96 8.78
N ARG A 237 21.35 -17.99 8.72
CA ARG A 237 20.51 -16.94 9.32
C ARG A 237 20.71 -16.89 10.84
N LEU A 238 20.64 -18.04 11.51
CA LEU A 238 20.91 -18.15 12.95
C LEU A 238 22.35 -17.73 13.26
N ARG A 239 23.33 -18.17 12.48
CA ARG A 239 24.74 -17.80 12.65
C ARG A 239 24.93 -16.28 12.62
N LYS A 240 24.46 -15.63 11.56
CA LYS A 240 24.57 -14.17 11.39
C LYS A 240 23.88 -13.41 12.52
N ALA A 241 22.69 -13.84 12.93
CA ALA A 241 21.97 -13.21 14.04
C ALA A 241 22.71 -13.38 15.38
N ALA A 242 23.22 -14.57 15.68
CA ALA A 242 23.98 -14.81 16.91
C ALA A 242 25.28 -13.99 16.96
N LEU A 243 25.98 -13.87 15.83
CA LEU A 243 27.17 -13.01 15.73
C LEU A 243 26.83 -11.53 15.92
N ALA A 244 25.75 -11.05 15.30
CA ALA A 244 25.31 -9.66 15.45
C ALA A 244 24.88 -9.32 16.89
N PHE A 245 24.24 -10.26 17.59
CA PHE A 245 23.84 -10.09 18.98
C PHE A 245 24.97 -10.38 19.99
N GLY A 246 26.12 -10.89 19.54
CA GLY A 246 27.19 -11.36 20.44
C GLY A 246 26.81 -12.61 21.25
N PHE A 247 25.79 -13.36 20.83
CA PHE A 247 25.28 -14.53 21.54
C PHE A 247 26.01 -15.81 21.10
N LEU A 248 27.32 -15.88 21.32
CA LEU A 248 28.18 -16.94 20.79
C LEU A 248 27.92 -18.33 21.41
N ASP A 249 27.46 -18.38 22.66
CA ASP A 249 27.14 -19.66 23.32
C ASP A 249 25.95 -20.38 22.68
N LEU A 250 25.06 -19.64 22.01
CA LEU A 250 24.01 -20.25 21.19
C LEU A 250 24.59 -21.08 20.05
N LEU A 251 25.67 -20.61 19.42
CA LEU A 251 26.31 -21.33 18.32
C LEU A 251 26.91 -22.66 18.80
N LYS A 252 27.51 -22.67 19.98
CA LYS A 252 28.01 -23.90 20.62
C LYS A 252 26.85 -24.86 20.90
N GLY A 253 25.78 -24.36 21.52
CA GLY A 253 24.60 -25.17 21.85
C GLY A 253 23.93 -25.77 20.61
N VAL A 254 23.75 -24.99 19.54
CA VAL A 254 23.18 -25.51 18.28
C VAL A 254 24.11 -26.52 17.61
N ALA A 255 25.43 -26.31 17.66
CA ALA A 255 26.38 -27.28 17.13
C ALA A 255 26.30 -28.63 17.85
N ASP A 256 26.25 -28.63 19.19
CA ASP A 256 26.10 -29.84 19.99
C ASP A 256 24.76 -30.56 19.71
N MET A 257 23.69 -29.79 19.42
CA MET A 257 22.42 -30.36 18.99
C MET A 257 22.53 -31.02 17.61
N LEU A 258 23.28 -30.44 16.66
CA LEU A 258 23.51 -31.05 15.34
C LEU A 258 24.35 -32.31 15.43
N ASP A 259 25.40 -32.32 16.26
CA ASP A 259 26.19 -33.53 16.55
C ASP A 259 25.30 -34.63 17.12
N ARG A 260 24.42 -34.29 18.06
CA ARG A 260 23.45 -35.24 18.62
C ARG A 260 22.48 -35.76 17.56
N GLU A 261 21.91 -34.91 16.71
CA GLU A 261 21.04 -35.38 15.62
C GLU A 261 21.79 -36.28 14.62
N CYS A 262 23.07 -36.02 14.35
CA CYS A 262 23.90 -36.88 13.51
C CYS A 262 24.03 -38.31 14.10
N THR A 263 24.18 -38.42 15.43
CA THR A 263 24.24 -39.73 16.10
C THR A 263 22.88 -40.45 16.19
N LEU A 264 21.78 -39.71 16.05
CA LEU A 264 20.40 -40.23 16.13
C LEU A 264 19.78 -40.46 14.76
N LEU A 265 20.56 -40.37 13.68
CA LEU A 265 20.09 -40.69 12.33
C LEU A 265 19.63 -42.16 12.27
N PRO A 266 18.44 -42.46 11.71
CA PRO A 266 18.02 -43.83 11.46
C PRO A 266 18.97 -44.56 10.50
N ASP A 267 19.03 -45.88 10.58
CA ASP A 267 19.81 -46.72 9.64
C ASP A 267 19.36 -46.55 8.17
N THR A 268 18.13 -46.06 7.96
CA THR A 268 17.57 -45.76 6.63
C THR A 268 17.91 -44.36 6.12
N ALA A 269 18.65 -43.55 6.90
CA ALA A 269 19.05 -42.21 6.48
C ALA A 269 20.08 -42.26 5.36
N HIS A 270 20.02 -41.28 4.47
CA HIS A 270 20.99 -41.14 3.39
C HIS A 270 22.39 -40.81 3.95
N PRO A 271 23.48 -41.43 3.45
CA PRO A 271 24.83 -41.25 4.01
C PRO A 271 25.29 -39.79 4.01
N ASP A 272 24.91 -39.00 3.01
CA ASP A 272 25.20 -37.56 2.94
C ASP A 272 24.69 -36.78 4.16
N ALA A 273 23.59 -37.20 4.79
CA ALA A 273 23.04 -36.51 5.95
C ALA A 273 24.05 -36.40 7.10
N ALA A 274 24.80 -37.48 7.37
CA ALA A 274 25.81 -37.48 8.43
C ALA A 274 26.96 -36.52 8.12
N PHE A 275 27.48 -36.54 6.87
CA PHE A 275 28.54 -35.63 6.44
C PHE A 275 28.14 -34.16 6.56
N GLN A 276 26.94 -33.80 6.09
CA GLN A 276 26.45 -32.43 6.15
C GLN A 276 26.22 -31.96 7.59
N LEU A 277 25.69 -32.82 8.48
CA LEU A 277 25.46 -32.45 9.88
C LEU A 277 26.75 -32.26 10.66
N SER A 278 27.71 -33.18 10.54
CA SER A 278 29.02 -33.06 11.20
C SER A 278 29.79 -31.83 10.71
N HIS A 279 29.76 -31.56 9.39
CA HIS A 279 30.37 -30.35 8.84
C HIS A 279 29.72 -29.08 9.37
N ALA A 280 28.38 -28.99 9.32
CA ALA A 280 27.66 -27.84 9.84
C ALA A 280 27.95 -27.59 11.33
N ALA A 281 28.00 -28.64 12.16
CA ALA A 281 28.32 -28.54 13.58
C ALA A 281 29.75 -28.03 13.82
N GLN A 282 30.74 -28.60 13.11
CA GLN A 282 32.14 -28.17 13.22
C GLN A 282 32.31 -26.70 12.83
N GLN A 283 31.72 -26.29 11.70
CA GLN A 283 31.80 -24.90 11.22
C GLN A 283 31.13 -23.91 12.19
N LEU A 284 30.03 -24.31 12.83
CA LEU A 284 29.35 -23.48 13.82
C LEU A 284 30.17 -23.35 15.12
N LYS A 285 30.89 -24.40 15.54
CA LYS A 285 31.87 -24.35 16.65
C LYS A 285 33.01 -23.39 16.33
N LEU A 286 33.56 -23.45 15.12
CA LEU A 286 34.58 -22.50 14.67
C LEU A 286 34.07 -21.05 14.69
N ALA A 287 32.86 -20.80 14.21
CA ALA A 287 32.23 -19.48 14.27
C ALA A 287 32.03 -18.97 15.71
N SER A 288 31.78 -19.85 16.68
CA SER A 288 31.58 -19.48 18.09
C SER A 288 32.85 -19.02 18.81
N SER A 289 34.03 -19.27 18.23
CA SER A 289 35.32 -18.93 18.85
C SER A 289 35.71 -17.44 18.74
N GLY A 290 35.00 -16.65 17.93
CA GLY A 290 35.19 -15.20 17.79
C GLY A 290 36.43 -14.74 17.00
N ASN A 291 37.47 -15.57 16.90
CA ASN A 291 38.77 -15.20 16.30
C ASN A 291 39.02 -15.82 14.91
N SER A 292 38.06 -16.57 14.37
CA SER A 292 38.21 -17.31 13.12
C SER A 292 37.59 -16.57 11.93
N GLU A 293 38.06 -16.81 10.70
CA GLU A 293 37.39 -16.36 9.47
C GLU A 293 35.91 -16.77 9.43
N TYR A 294 35.58 -17.90 10.06
CA TYR A 294 34.20 -18.40 10.20
C TYR A 294 33.33 -17.56 11.16
N ALA A 295 33.92 -16.67 11.96
CA ALA A 295 33.21 -15.68 12.79
C ALA A 295 32.87 -14.40 12.02
N ALA A 296 33.36 -14.22 10.78
CA ALA A 296 33.01 -13.07 9.95
C ALA A 296 31.52 -13.09 9.56
N TYR A 297 30.85 -11.94 9.63
CA TYR A 297 29.43 -11.82 9.31
C TYR A 297 29.12 -12.20 7.85
N GLU A 298 30.01 -11.90 6.91
CA GLU A 298 29.83 -12.18 5.48
C GLU A 298 30.09 -13.64 5.10
N HIS A 299 30.91 -14.35 5.87
CA HIS A 299 31.29 -15.73 5.54
C HIS A 299 30.11 -16.70 5.77
N ASN A 300 29.59 -17.33 4.72
CA ASN A 300 28.52 -18.32 4.87
C ASN A 300 29.08 -19.75 4.93
N ILE A 301 28.50 -20.58 5.79
CA ILE A 301 28.74 -22.03 5.79
C ILE A 301 28.10 -22.61 4.53
N ALA A 302 28.94 -23.13 3.63
CA ALA A 302 28.51 -23.84 2.43
C ALA A 302 28.39 -25.35 2.69
N PRO A 303 27.47 -26.06 2.00
CA PRO A 303 27.40 -27.52 2.06
C PRO A 303 28.68 -28.15 1.54
N LEU A 304 29.03 -29.33 2.08
CA LEU A 304 30.08 -30.16 1.50
C LEU A 304 29.62 -30.65 0.12
N GLN A 305 30.53 -30.62 -0.85
CA GLN A 305 30.32 -31.34 -2.10
C GLN A 305 30.64 -32.81 -1.84
N THR A 306 29.65 -33.67 -2.02
CA THR A 306 29.79 -35.11 -1.83
C THR A 306 29.47 -35.84 -3.12
N ASP A 307 30.21 -36.90 -3.41
CA ASP A 307 30.09 -37.67 -4.66
C ASP A 307 28.91 -38.66 -4.65
N PHE A 308 28.00 -38.55 -3.67
CA PHE A 308 26.85 -39.45 -3.54
C PHE A 308 25.81 -39.26 -4.65
N SER A 309 25.89 -38.18 -5.44
CA SER A 309 25.00 -37.93 -6.57
C SER A 309 25.53 -38.40 -7.94
N SER A 310 26.75 -38.94 -8.04
CA SER A 310 27.42 -39.21 -9.32
C SER A 310 27.67 -40.70 -9.64
N SER A 311 26.91 -41.65 -9.08
CA SER A 311 27.11 -43.08 -9.38
C SER A 311 25.92 -43.80 -10.04
N SER A 312 24.85 -43.09 -10.38
CA SER A 312 23.65 -43.69 -11.00
C SER A 312 23.61 -43.62 -12.54
N ALA A 313 24.60 -43.00 -13.20
CA ALA A 313 24.62 -42.83 -14.66
C ALA A 313 25.61 -43.76 -15.40
N ASP A 314 26.53 -44.43 -14.71
CA ASP A 314 27.53 -45.32 -15.32
C ASP A 314 27.38 -46.77 -14.84
N ARG A 315 26.22 -47.36 -15.11
CA ARG A 315 26.11 -48.82 -15.26
C ARG A 315 25.42 -49.14 -16.58
N ILE A 316 26.26 -49.55 -17.52
CA ILE A 316 26.01 -50.15 -18.84
C ILE A 316 24.90 -51.21 -18.76
#